data_AF-A0A803XZT2-F1
#
_entry.id   AF-A0A803XZT2-F1
#
_cell.length_a   1.000
_cell.length_b   1.000
_cell.length_c   1.000
_cell.angle_alpha   90.00
_cell.angle_beta   90.00
_cell.angle_gamma   90.00
#
_symmetry.space_group_name_H-M   'P 1'
#
loop_
_entity.id
_entity.type
_entity.pdbx_description
1 polymer ?
#
loop_
_entity_poly.entity_id
_entity_poly.type
_entity_poly.pdbx_seq_one_letter_code
_entity_poly.pdbx_strand_id
1 'polypeptide(L)' 'MFLVTNMIGPSRQEIQLPETVVEIEKLDYHYYLPLFFDGLCEMTFPYEFFARQGIHDMLEHGENKILPVIPQLIIPIKSR' A
#
# COMPACT_ATOMS: atom_id res chain seq x y z
N MET A 1 -9.61 -7.54 0.35
CA MET A 1 -10.05 -7.28 1.76
C MET A 1 -9.25 -8.14 2.74
N PHE A 2 -7.92 -7.97 2.79
CA PHE A 2 -7.01 -8.81 3.60
C PHE A 2 -6.42 -8.08 4.82
N LEU A 3 -6.54 -6.75 4.91
CA LEU A 3 -6.01 -5.95 6.03
C LEU A 3 -6.71 -6.20 7.39
N VAL A 4 -7.92 -6.76 7.39
CA VAL A 4 -8.73 -6.85 8.62
C VAL A 4 -8.65 -8.23 9.30
N THR A 5 -8.38 -9.31 8.57
CA THR A 5 -8.48 -10.67 9.14
C THR A 5 -7.26 -11.13 9.92
N ASN A 6 -6.08 -10.53 9.73
CA ASN A 6 -4.86 -10.90 10.47
C ASN A 6 -4.53 -10.00 11.68
N MET A 7 -5.42 -9.07 12.04
CA MET A 7 -5.25 -8.20 13.21
C MET A 7 -5.93 -8.73 14.48
N ILE A 8 -6.44 -9.97 14.48
CA ILE A 8 -7.05 -10.62 15.66
C ILE A 8 -5.97 -11.28 16.54
N GLY A 9 -5.06 -10.46 17.06
CA GLY A 9 -4.21 -10.76 18.22
C GLY A 9 -4.65 -9.88 19.41
N PRO A 10 -4.69 -10.39 20.66
CA PRO A 10 -5.44 -9.78 21.76
C PRO A 10 -4.76 -8.56 22.43
N SER A 11 -3.95 -7.79 21.71
CA SER A 11 -3.16 -6.67 22.27
C SER A 11 -3.43 -5.38 21.50
N ARG A 12 -4.60 -4.79 21.79
CA ARG A 12 -5.08 -3.52 21.26
C ARG A 12 -4.07 -2.38 21.45
N GLN A 13 -3.42 -1.99 20.37
CA GLN A 13 -3.43 -0.58 19.96
C GLN A 13 -4.16 -0.56 18.62
N GLU A 14 -5.50 -0.52 18.70
CA GLU A 14 -6.37 -0.29 17.54
C GLU A 14 -5.93 1.06 16.93
N ILE A 15 -5.22 1.00 15.81
CA ILE A 15 -5.12 2.17 14.93
C ILE A 15 -6.53 2.31 14.36
N GLN A 16 -7.34 3.11 15.05
CA GLN A 16 -8.68 3.48 14.62
C GLN A 16 -8.52 4.40 13.40
N LEU A 17 -8.33 3.80 12.22
CA LEU A 17 -8.32 4.56 10.98
C LEU A 17 -9.73 5.15 10.79
N PRO A 18 -9.86 6.46 10.54
CA PRO A 18 -11.15 7.12 10.41
C PRO A 18 -12.00 6.47 9.32
N GLU A 19 -13.33 6.67 9.38
CA GLU A 19 -14.37 6.09 8.53
C GLU A 19 -14.19 6.27 7.00
N THR A 20 -13.10 6.89 6.55
CA THR A 20 -12.77 7.14 5.14
C THR A 20 -11.77 6.12 4.58
N VAL A 21 -11.89 4.84 4.95
CA VAL A 21 -11.09 3.79 4.30
C VAL A 21 -11.63 3.61 2.88
N VAL A 22 -10.83 4.02 1.89
CA VAL A 22 -11.17 3.90 0.47
C VAL A 22 -10.91 2.46 0.02
N GLU A 23 -11.85 1.88 -0.72
CA GLU A 23 -11.69 0.58 -1.38
C GLU A 23 -10.48 0.62 -2.35
N ILE A 24 -9.67 -0.45 -2.36
CA ILE A 24 -8.44 -0.52 -3.18
C ILE A 24 -8.77 -0.32 -4.66
N GLU A 25 -9.88 -0.88 -5.08
CA GLU A 25 -10.43 -0.81 -6.43
C GLU A 25 -10.82 0.62 -6.83
N LYS A 26 -10.96 1.55 -5.89
CA LYS A 26 -11.28 2.96 -6.14
C LYS A 26 -10.05 3.89 -6.09
N LEU A 27 -8.88 3.38 -5.73
CA LEU A 27 -7.65 4.18 -5.69
C LEU A 27 -7.19 4.59 -7.10
N ASP A 28 -6.56 5.77 -7.18
CA ASP A 28 -5.78 6.17 -8.35
C ASP A 28 -4.37 5.59 -8.25
N TYR A 29 -4.12 4.55 -9.04
CA TYR A 29 -2.86 3.82 -9.02
C TYR A 29 -1.69 4.67 -9.51
N HIS A 30 -1.90 5.71 -10.33
CA HIS A 30 -0.80 6.56 -10.80
C HIS A 30 -0.21 7.40 -9.68
N TYR A 31 -1.00 7.69 -8.64
CA TYR A 31 -0.53 8.45 -7.48
C TYR A 31 -0.14 7.52 -6.33
N TYR A 32 -1.05 6.63 -5.93
CA TYR A 32 -0.88 5.85 -4.70
C TYR A 32 0.13 4.72 -4.85
N LEU A 33 0.17 4.00 -5.98
CA LEU A 33 1.07 2.86 -6.11
C LEU A 33 2.55 3.31 -6.07
N PRO A 34 2.99 4.36 -6.80
CA PRO A 34 4.34 4.89 -6.65
C PRO A 34 4.64 5.39 -5.22
N LEU A 35 3.70 6.08 -4.57
CA LEU A 35 3.87 6.56 -3.20
C LEU A 35 4.11 5.42 -2.20
N PHE A 36 3.36 4.33 -2.35
CA PHE A 36 3.56 3.13 -1.53
C PHE A 36 4.92 2.48 -1.82
N PHE A 37 5.35 2.43 -3.09
CA PHE A 37 6.68 1.95 -3.47
C PHE A 37 7.83 2.81 -2.93
N ASP A 38 7.66 4.13 -2.84
CA ASP A 38 8.63 5.02 -2.18
C ASP A 38 8.80 4.65 -0.69
N GLY A 39 7.71 4.20 -0.04
CA GLY A 39 7.71 3.71 1.33
C GLY A 39 8.49 2.41 1.57
N LEU A 40 8.96 1.72 0.54
CA LEU A 40 9.79 0.51 0.69
C LEU A 40 11.15 0.80 1.33
N CYS A 41 11.62 2.05 1.32
CA CYS A 41 12.86 2.42 2.02
C CYS A 41 12.67 2.63 3.53
N GLU A 42 11.43 2.66 4.02
CA GLU A 42 11.16 2.79 5.44
C GLU A 42 11.51 1.50 6.19
N MET A 43 12.23 1.62 7.30
CA MET A 43 12.58 0.49 8.17
C MET A 43 12.00 0.63 9.59
N THR A 44 11.14 1.63 9.80
CA THR A 44 10.59 1.95 11.11
C THR A 44 9.14 1.49 11.20
N PHE A 45 8.82 0.74 12.26
CA PHE A 45 7.44 0.38 12.57
C PHE A 45 6.65 1.64 13.00
N PRO A 46 5.40 1.84 12.53
CA PRO A 46 4.58 0.93 11.71
C PRO A 46 4.66 1.17 10.18
N TYR A 47 5.46 2.13 9.73
CA TYR A 47 5.49 2.59 8.34
C TYR A 47 5.92 1.50 7.35
N GLU A 48 6.97 0.73 7.67
CA GLU A 48 7.41 -0.40 6.83
C GLU A 48 6.27 -1.41 6.61
N PHE A 49 5.55 -1.74 7.68
CA PHE A 49 4.46 -2.71 7.63
C PHE A 49 3.33 -2.23 6.72
N PHE A 50 2.88 -0.98 6.90
CA PHE A 50 1.82 -0.42 6.07
C PHE A 50 2.24 -0.25 4.61
N ALA A 51 3.48 0.15 4.35
CA ALA A 51 3.99 0.27 2.99
C ALA A 51 3.94 -1.08 2.27
N ARG A 52 4.52 -2.11 2.89
CA ARG A 52 4.60 -3.46 2.32
C ARG A 52 3.23 -4.10 2.12
N GLN A 53 2.35 -3.98 3.12
CA GLN A 53 1.03 -4.58 3.04
C GLN A 53 0.13 -3.83 2.04
N GLY A 54 0.21 -2.49 1.99
CA GLY A 54 -0.49 -1.68 1.01
C GLY A 54 -0.09 -2.03 -0.43
N ILE A 55 1.21 -2.19 -0.70
CA ILE A 55 1.70 -2.66 -2.01
C ILE A 55 1.12 -4.03 -2.34
N HIS A 56 1.21 -4.98 -1.41
CA HIS A 56 0.70 -6.34 -1.63
C HIS A 56 -0.77 -6.31 -2.06
N ASP A 57 -1.61 -5.61 -1.31
CA ASP A 57 -3.04 -5.61 -1.58
C ASP A 57 -3.38 -4.83 -2.86
N MET A 58 -2.66 -3.75 -3.15
CA MET A 58 -2.80 -3.01 -4.40
C MET A 58 -2.39 -3.85 -5.62
N LEU A 59 -1.35 -4.68 -5.51
CA LEU A 59 -0.93 -5.57 -6.59
C LEU A 59 -1.88 -6.76 -6.76
N GLU A 60 -2.41 -7.30 -5.67
CA GLU A 60 -3.35 -8.42 -5.69
C GLU A 60 -4.72 -8.02 -6.29
N HIS A 61 -5.21 -6.81 -5.99
CA HIS A 61 -6.55 -6.35 -6.39
C HIS A 61 -6.52 -5.27 -7.48
N GLY A 62 -5.34 -4.90 -7.98
CA GLY A 62 -5.18 -3.80 -8.92
C GLY A 62 -5.43 -4.13 -10.39
N GLU A 63 -5.53 -5.42 -10.74
CA GLU A 63 -5.88 -5.93 -12.07
C GLU A 63 -5.26 -5.10 -13.23
N ASN A 64 -6.10 -4.47 -14.06
CA ASN A 64 -5.71 -3.69 -15.24
C ASN A 64 -5.16 -2.29 -14.94
N LYS A 65 -5.20 -1.83 -13.68
CA LYS A 65 -4.69 -0.52 -13.24
C LYS A 65 -3.18 -0.52 -12.98
N ILE A 66 -2.57 -1.70 -12.84
CA ILE A 66 -1.14 -1.85 -12.55
C ILE A 66 -0.30 -1.58 -13.80
N LEU A 67 -0.65 -2.19 -14.94
CA LEU A 67 0.14 -2.12 -16.18
C LEU A 67 0.47 -0.68 -16.63
N PRO A 68 -0.47 0.30 -16.61
CA PRO A 68 -0.18 1.68 -16.99
C PRO A 68 0.83 2.40 -16.09
N VAL A 69 1.00 1.95 -14.85
CA VAL A 69 1.81 2.61 -13.82
C VAL A 69 3.22 2.04 -13.73
N ILE A 70 3.47 0.83 -14.25
CA ILE A 70 4.80 0.19 -14.27
C ILE A 70 5.92 1.13 -14.76
N PRO A 71 5.78 1.90 -15.86
CA PRO A 71 6.83 2.83 -16.30
C PRO A 71 7.17 3.91 -15.27
N GLN A 72 6.19 4.34 -14.46
CA GLN A 72 6.36 5.34 -13.41
C GLN A 72 7.11 4.78 -12.20
N LEU A 73 7.04 3.47 -11.98
CA LEU A 73 7.81 2.78 -10.93
C LEU A 73 9.29 2.63 -11.31
N ILE A 74 9.64 2.66 -12.60
CA ILE A 74 11.01 2.39 -13.09
C ILE A 74 11.90 3.64 -13.05
N ILE A 75 11.33 4.84 -13.21
CA ILE A 75 12.09 6.10 -13.29
C ILE A 75 12.69 6.50 -11.92
N PRO A 76 11.98 6.43 -10.79
CA PRO A 76 12.53 6.77 -9.48
C PRO A 76 13.59 5.78 -8.97
N ILE A 77 13.56 4.51 -9.41
CA ILE A 77 14.53 3.47 -9.00
C ILE A 77 15.95 3.76 -9.51
N LYS A 78 16.10 4.48 -10.64
CA LYS A 78 17.41 4.76 -11.25
C LYS A 78 18.08 6.04 -10.73
N SER A 79 17.38 6.90 -9.97
CA SER A 79 17.91 8.19 -9.50
C SER A 79 18.14 8.26 -7.98
N ARG A 80 18.16 7.12 -7.30
CA ARG A 80 18.81 6.95 -6.00
C ARG A 80 20.02 6.05 -6.13
#